data_AF-A0AAU5KKG4-F1
#
_entry.id   AF-A0AAU5KKG4-F1
#
_cell.length_a   1.000
_cell.length_b   1.000
_cell.length_c   1.000
_cell.angle_alpha   90.00
_cell.angle_beta   90.00
_cell.angle_gamma   90.00
#
_symmetry.space_group_name_H-M   'P 1'
#
loop_
_entity.id
_entity.type
_entity.pdbx_description
1 polymer ?
#
loop_
_entity_poly.entity_id
_entity_poly.type
_entity_poly.pdbx_seq_one_letter_code
_entity_poly.pdbx_strand_id
1 'polypeptide(L)'
;MSTAANPPDLPPIEVPCPQCAVPADQESLRCPSCREDLAVLVRLRYAGRIDYNEALAQLRGGDAPAAQVLLRRALTTEPDLRPALTLLADLTGARVAPAARTEAADR
;
A
#
# COMPACT_ATOMS: atom_id res chain seq x y z
N MET A 1 -22.79 14.26 20.22
CA MET A 1 -21.35 13.92 20.30
C MET A 1 -21.14 12.74 19.38
N SER A 2 -20.60 12.98 18.19
CA SER A 2 -20.42 11.94 17.17
C SER A 2 -19.16 11.15 17.52
N THR A 3 -19.32 9.91 17.95
CA THR A 3 -18.22 8.94 18.05
C THR A 3 -17.76 8.63 16.64
N ALA A 4 -16.67 9.25 16.20
CA ALA A 4 -15.94 8.77 15.04
C ALA A 4 -15.59 7.30 15.33
N ALA A 5 -16.18 6.39 14.55
CA ALA A 5 -15.78 5.00 14.57
C ALA A 5 -14.26 4.98 14.35
N ASN A 6 -13.52 4.34 15.26
CA ASN A 6 -12.11 4.06 15.05
C ASN A 6 -12.00 3.41 13.66
N PRO A 7 -11.19 3.95 12.74
CA PRO A 7 -10.96 3.26 11.49
C PRO A 7 -10.49 1.83 11.81
N PRO A 8 -10.86 0.83 10.98
CA PRO A 8 -10.45 -0.55 11.21
C PRO A 8 -8.95 -0.57 11.46
N ASP A 9 -8.51 -1.34 12.49
CA ASP A 9 -7.10 -1.50 12.88
C ASP A 9 -6.24 -1.62 11.61
N LEU A 10 -5.62 -0.50 11.22
CA LEU A 10 -4.75 -0.51 10.06
C LEU A 10 -3.55 -1.36 10.45
N PRO A 11 -3.12 -2.29 9.59
CA PRO A 11 -1.95 -3.09 9.90
C PRO A 11 -0.76 -2.16 10.19
N PRO A 12 0.07 -2.51 11.18
CA PRO A 12 1.16 -1.66 11.61
C PRO A 12 2.15 -1.39 10.47
N ILE A 13 2.84 -0.25 10.55
CA ILE A 13 3.92 0.11 9.63
C ILE A 13 5.14 -0.74 9.97
N GLU A 14 5.50 -1.65 9.07
CA GLU A 14 6.60 -2.61 9.22
C GLU A 14 7.89 -2.07 8.59
N VAL A 15 8.37 -0.94 9.09
CA VAL A 15 9.63 -0.34 8.65
C VAL A 15 10.55 -0.19 9.85
N PRO A 16 11.55 -1.07 9.99
CA PRO A 16 12.50 -0.97 11.09
C PRO A 16 13.46 0.19 10.85
N CYS A 17 13.78 0.91 11.92
CA CYS A 17 14.88 1.87 11.92
C CYS A 17 16.19 1.12 11.61
N PRO A 18 16.99 1.57 10.62
CA PRO A 18 18.24 0.90 10.27
C PRO A 18 19.31 0.96 11.38
N GLN A 19 19.16 1.88 12.34
CA GLN A 19 20.07 2.01 13.48
C GLN A 19 19.60 1.22 14.71
N CYS A 20 18.30 1.29 15.03
CA CYS A 20 17.76 0.75 16.27
C CYS A 20 17.04 -0.59 16.11
N ALA A 21 16.77 -1.03 14.87
CA ALA A 21 15.98 -2.21 14.54
C ALA A 21 14.55 -2.25 15.13
N VAL A 22 14.04 -1.12 15.62
CA VAL A 22 12.66 -0.98 16.12
C VAL A 22 11.74 -0.45 15.02
N PRO A 23 10.46 -0.84 14.99
CA PRO A 23 9.48 -0.31 14.04
C PRO A 23 9.32 1.22 14.16
N ALA A 24 8.97 1.85 13.05
CA ALA A 24 8.53 3.24 13.03
C ALA A 24 7.26 3.43 13.88
N ASP A 25 7.19 4.55 14.59
CA ASP A 25 5.95 5.02 15.20
C ASP A 25 4.89 5.31 14.12
N GLN A 26 3.64 4.89 14.34
CA GLN A 26 2.60 4.91 13.31
C GLN A 26 2.15 6.32 12.93
N GLU A 27 2.11 7.24 13.90
CA GLU A 27 1.62 8.60 13.68
C GLU A 27 2.73 9.51 13.14
N SER A 28 3.91 9.44 13.76
CA SER A 28 5.02 10.35 13.43
C SER A 28 5.97 9.84 12.36
N LEU A 29 5.94 8.53 12.05
CA LEU A 29 6.90 7.84 11.19
C LEU A 29 8.37 7.99 11.67
N ARG A 30 8.56 8.31 12.94
CA ARG A 30 9.89 8.43 13.55
C ARG A 30 10.27 7.17 14.30
N CYS A 31 11.56 6.93 14.45
CA CYS A 31 12.05 5.92 15.38
C CYS A 31 11.70 6.33 16.82
N PRO A 32 11.02 5.49 17.62
CA PRO A 32 10.72 5.81 19.02
C PRO A 32 11.99 5.89 19.89
N SER A 33 13.08 5.21 19.49
CA SER A 33 14.34 5.16 20.24
C SER A 33 15.28 6.34 19.91
N CYS A 34 15.64 6.52 18.63
CA CYS A 34 16.64 7.53 18.21
C CYS A 34 16.03 8.76 17.53
N ARG A 35 14.70 8.83 17.36
CA ARG A 35 13.96 9.96 16.77
C ARG A 35 14.24 10.26 15.29
N GLU A 36 15.05 9.43 14.62
CA GLU A 36 15.30 9.47 13.18
C GLU A 36 13.99 9.50 12.38
N ASP A 37 13.96 10.26 11.29
CA ASP A 37 12.80 10.37 10.40
C ASP A 37 12.82 9.21 9.40
N LEU A 38 11.85 8.29 9.51
CA LEU A 38 11.76 7.11 8.66
C LEU A 38 10.77 7.29 7.50
N ALA A 39 10.21 8.48 7.30
CA ALA A 39 9.15 8.70 6.31
C ALA A 39 9.56 8.34 4.88
N VAL A 40 10.82 8.56 4.51
CA VAL A 40 11.35 8.15 3.19
C VAL A 40 11.40 6.63 3.06
N LEU A 41 11.85 5.93 4.11
CA LEU A 41 11.89 4.46 4.11
C LEU A 41 10.49 3.87 4.04
N VAL A 42 9.53 4.46 4.76
CA VAL A 42 8.10 4.12 4.67
C VAL A 42 7.57 4.32 3.26
N ARG A 43 7.86 5.46 2.63
CA ARG A 43 7.45 5.71 1.24
C ARG A 43 8.04 4.69 0.27
N LEU A 44 9.30 4.30 0.44
CA LEU A 44 9.93 3.28 -0.40
C LEU A 44 9.30 1.90 -0.19
N ARG A 45 9.07 1.50 1.07
CA ARG A 45 8.49 0.20 1.42
C ARG A 45 7.07 0.04 0.87
N TYR A 46 6.27 1.10 0.93
CA TYR A 46 4.86 1.08 0.55
C TYR A 46 4.57 1.82 -0.77
N ALA A 47 5.59 2.07 -1.59
CA ALA A 47 5.44 2.81 -2.85
C ALA A 47 4.35 2.20 -3.75
N GLY A 48 4.25 0.88 -3.83
CA GLY A 48 3.21 0.20 -4.61
C GLY A 48 1.79 0.57 -4.17
N ARG A 49 1.53 0.57 -2.86
CA ARG A 49 0.23 0.93 -2.28
C ARG A 49 -0.06 2.42 -2.40
N ILE A 50 0.97 3.26 -2.29
CA ILE A 50 0.85 4.71 -2.47
C ILE A 50 0.44 5.00 -3.92
N ASP A 51 1.13 4.43 -4.90
CA ASP A 51 0.79 4.59 -6.33
C ASP A 51 -0.62 4.03 -6.63
N TYR A 52 -1.01 2.91 -6.03
CA TYR A 52 -2.38 2.38 -6.14
C TYR A 52 -3.43 3.36 -5.60
N ASN A 53 -3.21 3.93 -4.41
CA ASN A 53 -4.15 4.89 -3.82
C ASN A 53 -4.25 6.18 -4.66
N GLU A 54 -3.13 6.65 -5.21
CA GLU A 54 -3.12 7.78 -6.13
C GLU A 54 -3.89 7.45 -7.42
N ALA A 55 -3.76 6.22 -7.95
CA ALA A 55 -4.54 5.80 -9.11
C ALA A 55 -6.05 5.86 -8.85
N LEU A 56 -6.50 5.49 -7.64
CA LEU A 56 -7.91 5.64 -7.25
C LEU A 56 -8.36 7.11 -7.24
N ALA A 57 -7.49 8.03 -6.81
CA ALA A 57 -7.78 9.46 -6.85
C ALA A 57 -7.91 9.96 -8.30
N GLN A 58 -7.01 9.55 -9.19
CA GLN A 58 -7.05 9.89 -10.61
C GLN A 58 -8.33 9.38 -11.28
N LEU A 59 -8.76 8.15 -10.97
CA LEU A 59 -10.04 7.61 -11.49
C LEU A 59 -11.26 8.39 -11.00
N ARG A 60 -11.29 8.80 -9.74
CA ARG A 60 -12.37 9.67 -9.22
C ARG A 60 -12.38 11.03 -9.92
N GLY A 61 -11.20 11.51 -10.32
CA GLY A 61 -11.03 12.72 -11.14
C GLY A 61 -11.33 12.54 -12.63
N GLY A 62 -11.58 11.31 -13.09
CA GLY A 62 -11.86 11.00 -14.50
C GLY A 62 -10.62 10.80 -15.37
N ASP A 63 -9.41 10.80 -14.82
CA ASP A 63 -8.15 10.59 -15.55
C ASP A 63 -7.75 9.11 -15.54
N ALA A 64 -8.40 8.33 -16.41
CA ALA A 64 -8.08 6.92 -16.58
C ALA A 64 -6.65 6.67 -17.12
N PRO A 65 -6.11 7.46 -18.08
CA PRO A 65 -4.71 7.31 -18.51
C PRO A 65 -3.69 7.47 -17.37
N ALA A 66 -3.82 8.50 -16.53
CA ALA A 66 -2.93 8.70 -15.39
C ALA A 66 -3.03 7.54 -14.39
N ALA A 67 -4.25 7.07 -14.12
CA ALA A 67 -4.47 5.91 -13.26
C ALA A 67 -3.78 4.65 -13.80
N GLN A 68 -3.82 4.39 -15.12
CA GLN A 68 -3.14 3.23 -15.71
C GLN A 68 -1.62 3.27 -15.51
N VAL A 69 -0.99 4.44 -15.64
CA VAL A 69 0.46 4.60 -15.41
C VAL A 69 0.79 4.27 -13.95
N LEU A 70 0.03 4.81 -13.01
CA LEU A 70 0.22 4.58 -11.59
C LEU A 70 0.00 3.12 -11.20
N LEU A 71 -1.00 2.44 -11.76
CA LEU A 71 -1.24 1.02 -11.51
C LEU A 71 -0.11 0.13 -12.03
N ARG A 72 0.44 0.44 -13.21
CA ARG A 72 1.61 -0.28 -13.73
C ARG A 72 2.84 -0.08 -12.86
N ARG A 73 3.05 1.14 -12.34
CA ARG A 73 4.13 1.44 -11.41
C ARG A 73 3.93 0.70 -10.08
N ALA A 74 2.70 0.70 -9.55
CA ALA A 74 2.33 -0.01 -8.34
C ALA A 74 2.68 -1.50 -8.43
N LEU A 75 2.33 -2.13 -9.55
CA LEU A 75 2.61 -3.54 -9.83
C LEU A 75 4.08 -3.84 -10.17
N THR A 76 4.83 -2.83 -10.63
CA THR A 76 6.28 -2.98 -10.77
C THR A 76 6.95 -3.07 -9.41
N THR A 77 6.43 -2.34 -8.41
CA THR A 77 6.96 -2.34 -7.03
C THR A 77 6.41 -3.47 -6.16
N GLU A 78 5.12 -3.78 -6.26
CA GLU A 78 4.44 -4.84 -5.51
C GLU A 78 3.62 -5.70 -6.49
N PRO A 79 4.26 -6.69 -7.17
CA PRO A 79 3.63 -7.48 -8.24
C PRO A 79 2.39 -8.25 -7.80
N ASP A 80 2.33 -8.63 -6.53
CA ASP A 80 1.23 -9.40 -5.94
C ASP A 80 0.11 -8.53 -5.37
N LEU A 81 0.14 -7.20 -5.60
CA LEU A 81 -0.90 -6.27 -5.15
C LEU A 81 -2.21 -6.52 -5.90
N ARG A 82 -2.98 -7.50 -5.41
CA ARG A 82 -4.24 -7.99 -6.01
C ARG A 82 -5.23 -6.87 -6.37
N PRO A 83 -5.47 -5.85 -5.54
CA PRO A 83 -6.37 -4.75 -5.90
C PRO A 83 -5.91 -3.97 -7.13
N ALA A 84 -4.60 -3.76 -7.29
CA ALA A 84 -4.03 -3.07 -8.45
C ALA A 84 -4.11 -3.93 -9.72
N LEU A 85 -3.86 -5.24 -9.60
CA LEU A 85 -4.03 -6.20 -10.71
C LEU A 85 -5.46 -6.17 -11.25
N THR A 86 -6.45 -6.33 -10.37
CA THR A 86 -7.88 -6.31 -10.73
C THR A 86 -8.25 -5.00 -11.41
N LEU A 87 -7.90 -3.87 -10.80
CA LEU A 87 -8.28 -2.57 -11.33
C LEU A 87 -7.64 -2.28 -12.69
N LEU A 88 -6.37 -2.65 -12.90
CA LEU A 88 -5.71 -2.47 -14.20
C LEU A 88 -6.36 -3.34 -15.29
N ALA A 89 -6.77 -4.56 -14.95
CA ALA A 89 -7.44 -5.44 -15.89
C ALA A 89 -8.82 -4.92 -16.29
N ASP A 90 -9.60 -4.40 -15.33
CA ASP A 90 -10.89 -3.76 -15.60
C ASP A 90 -10.74 -2.56 -16.56
N LEU A 91 -9.71 -1.72 -16.36
CA LEU A 91 -9.44 -0.57 -17.22
C LEU A 91 -8.95 -0.95 -18.63
N THR A 92 -8.36 -2.12 -18.80
CA THR A 92 -7.75 -2.57 -20.07
C THR A 92 -8.57 -3.65 -20.78
N GLY A 93 -9.64 -4.14 -20.17
CA GLY A 93 -10.42 -5.29 -20.67
C GLY A 93 -9.69 -6.63 -20.58
N ALA A 94 -8.60 -6.72 -19.80
CA ALA A 94 -7.85 -7.96 -19.59
C ALA A 94 -8.49 -8.85 -18.50
N ARG A 95 -8.10 -10.12 -18.42
CA ARG A 95 -8.52 -11.03 -17.33
C ARG A 95 -7.41 -11.19 -16.30
N VAL A 96 -7.73 -11.14 -15.01
CA VAL A 96 -6.81 -11.46 -13.90
C VAL A 96 -7.00 -12.91 -13.47
N ALA A 97 -5.91 -13.67 -13.38
CA ALA A 97 -5.96 -15.01 -12.80
C ALA A 97 -6.34 -14.93 -11.30
N PRO A 98 -7.18 -15.83 -10.78
CA PRO A 98 -7.51 -15.85 -9.35
C PRO A 98 -6.25 -16.04 -8.50
N ALA A 99 -6.22 -15.42 -7.31
CA ALA A 99 -5.13 -15.65 -6.37
C ALA A 99 -5.13 -17.14 -5.98
N ALA A 100 -3.97 -17.79 -6.08
CA ALA A 100 -3.80 -19.11 -5.49
C ALA A 100 -4.07 -18.97 -3.99
N ARG A 101 -5.09 -19.67 -3.49
CA ARG A 101 -5.36 -19.71 -2.06
C ARG A 101 -4.15 -20.38 -1.43
N THR A 102 -3.35 -19.63 -0.67
CA THR A 102 -2.39 -20.24 0.24
C THR A 102 -3.22 -20.76 1.41
N GLU A 103 -3.57 -22.04 1.36
CA GLU A 103 -3.98 -22.79 2.55
C GLU A 103 -2.79 -22.78 3.50
N ALA A 104 -2.78 -21.82 4.44
CA ALA A 104 -1.99 -21.94 5.65
C ALA A 104 -2.62 -23.08 6.46
N ALA A 105 -2.03 -24.26 6.31
CA ALA A 105 -2.33 -25.42 7.12
C ALA A 105 -2.09 -25.07 8.59
N ASP A 106 -3.18 -25.13 9.34
CA ASP A 106 -3.24 -25.36 10.78
C ASP A 106 -2.22 -26.44 11.18
N ARG A 107 -1.20 -26.07 11.95
CA ARG A 107 -0.35 -26.99 12.70
C ARG A 107 0.41 -26.30 13.82
#